data_AF-A0A2E8D7P6-F1
#
_entry.id   AF-A0A2E8D7P6-F1
#
_cell.length_a   1.000
_cell.length_b   1.000
_cell.length_c   1.000
_cell.angle_alpha   90.00
_cell.angle_beta   90.00
_cell.angle_gamma   90.00
#
_symmetry.space_group_name_H-M   'P 1'
#
loop_
_entity.id
_entity.type
_entity.pdbx_description
1 polymer ?
#
loop_
_entity_poly.entity_id
_entity_poly.type
_entity_poly.pdbx_seq_one_letter_code
_entity_poly.pdbx_strand_id
1 'polypeptide(L)'
;MISALQDSDFVVRREAIKALGKVPDKESAEAIVSLYGKSAHDAKAALIAIGPFAEDATLSLLQDAHWVHRGEACEILGKIGSAKILDALRKAEKETNGLVKHRARDAIAAIERRSGEAPSPETSSPSEMDKRYRGPGAVGATGRTINSDTQLFVGQILLVLDSRQWYPADILELFPDGRVRIHFRGWSST
;
A
#
# COMPACT_ATOMS: atom_id res chain seq x y z
N MET A 1 9.55 -5.49 -33.28
CA MET A 1 9.78 -5.64 -31.81
C MET A 1 8.84 -6.68 -31.19
N ILE A 2 7.55 -6.71 -31.56
CA ILE A 2 6.58 -7.71 -31.03
C ILE A 2 6.98 -9.17 -31.36
N SER A 3 7.61 -9.45 -32.50
CA SER A 3 8.08 -10.80 -32.85
C SER A 3 9.14 -11.35 -31.88
N ALA A 4 10.06 -10.51 -31.39
CA ALA A 4 11.12 -10.93 -30.47
C ALA A 4 10.59 -11.33 -29.08
N LEU A 5 9.36 -10.91 -28.72
CA LEU A 5 8.70 -11.30 -27.48
C LEU A 5 8.18 -12.75 -27.50
N GLN A 6 7.93 -13.29 -28.69
CA GLN A 6 7.46 -14.67 -28.88
C GLN A 6 8.56 -15.61 -29.36
N ASP A 7 9.81 -15.14 -29.36
CA ASP A 7 10.96 -15.95 -29.77
C ASP A 7 11.10 -17.18 -28.87
N SER A 8 11.58 -18.29 -29.41
CA SER A 8 11.81 -19.52 -28.64
C SER A 8 13.01 -19.39 -27.71
N ASP A 9 14.00 -18.56 -28.08
CA ASP A 9 15.17 -18.28 -27.27
C ASP A 9 14.83 -17.34 -26.10
N PHE A 10 15.11 -17.80 -24.88
CA PHE A 10 14.86 -17.03 -23.66
C PHE A 10 15.71 -15.76 -23.57
N VAL A 11 16.90 -15.75 -24.16
CA VAL A 11 17.79 -14.58 -24.20
C VAL A 11 17.18 -13.51 -25.08
N VAL A 12 16.69 -13.88 -26.26
CA VAL A 12 16.03 -12.94 -27.20
C VAL A 12 14.77 -12.34 -26.55
N ARG A 13 13.91 -13.17 -25.93
CA ARG A 13 12.74 -12.68 -25.20
C ARG A 13 13.12 -11.73 -24.07
N ARG A 14 14.12 -12.09 -23.27
CA ARG A 14 14.57 -11.25 -22.15
C ARG A 14 15.04 -9.88 -22.61
N GLU A 15 15.87 -9.82 -23.66
CA GLU A 15 16.37 -8.54 -24.17
C GLU A 15 15.23 -7.71 -24.79
N ALA A 16 14.24 -8.35 -25.41
CA ALA A 16 13.03 -7.67 -25.88
C ALA A 16 12.20 -7.09 -24.72
N ILE A 17 11.99 -7.85 -23.64
CA ILE A 17 11.28 -7.39 -22.43
C ILE A 17 12.03 -6.23 -21.78
N LYS A 18 13.37 -6.33 -21.65
CA LYS A 18 14.20 -5.24 -21.12
C LYS A 18 14.13 -3.98 -21.98
N ALA A 19 14.10 -4.12 -23.30
CA ALA A 19 13.97 -2.99 -24.21
C ALA A 19 12.62 -2.29 -24.03
N LEU A 20 11.52 -3.04 -23.96
CA LEU A 20 10.18 -2.49 -23.68
C LEU A 20 10.07 -1.89 -22.28
N GLY A 21 10.73 -2.47 -21.29
CA GLY A 21 10.77 -1.92 -19.93
C GLY A 21 11.37 -0.52 -19.83
N LYS A 22 12.11 -0.07 -20.86
CA LYS A 22 12.67 1.29 -20.95
C LYS A 22 11.74 2.28 -21.65
N VAL A 23 10.62 1.80 -22.20
CA VAL A 23 9.62 2.63 -22.87
C VAL A 23 8.44 2.83 -21.92
N PRO A 24 8.27 4.04 -21.35
CA PRO A 24 7.25 4.30 -20.33
C PRO A 24 5.89 4.54 -20.99
N ASP A 25 5.31 3.50 -21.58
CA ASP A 25 4.01 3.56 -22.23
C ASP A 25 3.12 2.34 -21.90
N LYS A 26 1.81 2.49 -22.13
CA LYS A 26 0.81 1.48 -21.79
C LYS A 26 0.87 0.25 -22.69
N GLU A 27 1.17 0.42 -23.98
CA GLU A 27 1.23 -0.67 -24.95
C GLU A 27 2.41 -1.61 -24.64
N SER A 28 3.56 -1.05 -24.25
CA SER A 28 4.72 -1.79 -23.75
C SER A 28 4.37 -2.59 -22.49
N ALA A 29 3.64 -2.00 -21.55
CA ALA A 29 3.20 -2.69 -20.34
C ALA A 29 2.25 -3.86 -20.65
N GLU A 30 1.26 -3.65 -21.51
CA GLU A 30 0.31 -4.69 -21.93
C GLU A 30 1.02 -5.85 -22.65
N ALA A 31 1.96 -5.53 -23.54
CA ALA A 31 2.77 -6.53 -24.22
C ALA A 31 3.59 -7.37 -23.23
N ILE A 32 4.18 -6.75 -22.21
CA ILE A 32 4.96 -7.46 -21.18
C ILE A 32 4.06 -8.33 -20.29
N VAL A 33 2.88 -7.85 -19.90
CA VAL A 33 1.90 -8.62 -19.11
C VAL A 33 1.46 -9.88 -19.86
N SER A 34 1.27 -9.82 -21.18
CA SER A 34 0.90 -11.00 -21.97
C SER A 34 1.93 -12.14 -21.93
N LEU A 35 3.18 -11.85 -21.56
CA LEU A 35 4.29 -12.80 -21.48
C LEU A 35 4.59 -13.26 -20.06
N TYR A 36 3.85 -12.77 -19.07
CA TYR A 36 4.20 -12.94 -17.67
C TYR A 36 4.37 -14.42 -17.29
N GLY A 37 3.53 -15.31 -17.80
CA GLY A 37 3.65 -16.76 -17.56
C GLY A 37 4.88 -17.44 -18.17
N LYS A 38 5.55 -16.84 -19.15
CA LYS A 38 6.76 -17.39 -19.80
C LYS A 38 8.06 -16.80 -19.24
N SER A 39 8.01 -15.56 -18.75
CA SER A 39 9.18 -14.78 -18.36
C SER A 39 8.89 -13.87 -17.14
N ALA A 40 8.23 -14.41 -16.11
CA ALA A 40 7.72 -13.65 -14.96
C ALA A 40 8.76 -12.76 -14.30
N HIS A 41 9.99 -13.26 -14.10
CA HIS A 41 11.05 -12.51 -13.45
C HIS A 41 11.46 -11.25 -14.23
N ASP A 42 11.68 -11.41 -15.54
CA ASP A 42 12.06 -10.30 -16.43
C ASP A 42 10.88 -9.34 -16.63
N ALA A 43 9.66 -9.87 -16.78
CA ALA A 43 8.44 -9.11 -16.94
C ALA A 43 8.18 -8.22 -15.72
N LYS A 44 8.33 -8.76 -14.50
CA LYS A 44 8.22 -8.00 -13.25
C LYS A 44 9.18 -6.82 -13.21
N ALA A 45 10.46 -7.05 -13.51
CA ALA A 45 11.46 -6.00 -13.49
C ALA A 45 11.14 -4.90 -14.51
N ALA A 46 10.69 -5.28 -15.71
CA ALA A 46 10.29 -4.35 -16.75
C ALA A 46 9.04 -3.54 -16.37
N LEU A 47 8.00 -4.17 -15.81
CA LEU A 47 6.79 -3.45 -15.37
C LEU A 47 7.09 -2.43 -14.26
N ILE A 48 8.01 -2.76 -13.33
CA ILE A 48 8.47 -1.81 -12.32
C ILE A 48 9.23 -0.64 -12.96
N ALA A 49 10.05 -0.91 -13.98
CA ALA A 49 10.82 0.11 -14.70
C ALA A 49 9.94 1.06 -15.53
N ILE A 50 8.86 0.53 -16.13
CA ILE A 50 7.84 1.33 -16.83
C ILE A 50 7.13 2.28 -15.85
N GLY A 51 6.98 1.85 -14.59
CA GLY A 51 6.42 2.70 -13.54
C GLY A 51 4.90 2.87 -13.70
N PRO A 52 4.34 4.07 -13.44
CA PRO A 52 2.90 4.28 -13.38
C PRO A 52 2.12 3.89 -14.65
N PHE A 53 2.75 3.91 -15.83
CA PHE A 53 2.11 3.48 -17.08
C PHE A 53 1.75 2.00 -17.12
N ALA A 54 2.38 1.18 -16.26
CA ALA A 54 2.09 -0.23 -16.12
C ALA A 54 0.99 -0.55 -15.08
N GLU A 55 0.42 0.46 -14.40
CA GLU A 55 -0.62 0.28 -13.37
C GLU A 55 -1.83 -0.50 -13.92
N ASP A 56 -2.47 0.02 -14.98
CA ASP A 56 -3.65 -0.61 -15.60
C ASP A 56 -3.37 -2.02 -16.10
N ALA A 57 -2.23 -2.21 -16.79
CA ALA A 57 -1.85 -3.50 -17.34
C ALA A 57 -1.64 -4.53 -16.23
N THR A 58 -0.97 -4.13 -15.13
CA THR A 58 -0.65 -5.01 -14.01
C THR A 58 -1.89 -5.36 -13.17
N LEU A 59 -2.94 -4.51 -13.15
CA LEU A 59 -4.21 -4.85 -12.50
C LEU A 59 -4.83 -6.15 -13.05
N SER A 60 -4.68 -6.42 -14.35
CA SER A 60 -5.20 -7.64 -14.96
C SER A 60 -4.59 -8.91 -14.36
N LEU A 61 -3.31 -8.85 -13.92
CA LEU A 61 -2.61 -9.97 -13.30
C LEU A 61 -3.14 -10.31 -11.90
N LEU A 62 -3.89 -9.41 -11.23
CA LEU A 62 -4.56 -9.74 -9.97
C LEU A 62 -5.67 -10.78 -10.14
N GLN A 63 -6.13 -11.05 -11.36
CA GLN A 63 -7.11 -12.07 -11.68
C GLN A 63 -6.49 -13.30 -12.38
N ASP A 64 -5.16 -13.40 -12.44
CA ASP A 64 -4.47 -14.54 -13.05
C ASP A 64 -4.81 -15.84 -12.30
N ALA A 65 -4.90 -16.96 -13.02
CA ALA A 65 -5.20 -18.27 -12.42
C ALA A 65 -4.13 -18.70 -11.39
N HIS A 66 -2.87 -18.34 -11.61
CA HIS A 66 -1.75 -18.71 -10.75
C HIS A 66 -1.60 -17.70 -9.61
N TRP A 67 -1.71 -18.21 -8.38
CA TRP A 67 -1.55 -17.39 -7.17
C TRP A 67 -0.19 -16.70 -7.08
N VAL A 68 0.86 -17.28 -7.69
CA VAL A 68 2.19 -16.66 -7.76
C VAL A 68 2.13 -15.34 -8.53
N HIS A 69 1.51 -15.34 -9.71
CA HIS A 69 1.37 -14.14 -10.54
C HIS A 69 0.54 -13.06 -9.84
N ARG A 70 -0.57 -13.45 -9.20
CA ARG A 70 -1.39 -12.52 -8.41
C ARG A 70 -0.61 -11.86 -7.28
N GLY A 71 0.19 -12.65 -6.56
CA GLY A 71 1.06 -12.14 -5.51
C GLY A 71 2.10 -11.18 -6.05
N GLU A 72 2.78 -11.52 -7.15
CA GLU A 72 3.77 -10.62 -7.76
C GLU A 72 3.14 -9.36 -8.33
N ALA A 73 1.92 -9.44 -8.87
CA ALA A 73 1.16 -8.26 -9.29
C ALA A 73 0.93 -7.30 -8.12
N CYS A 74 0.57 -7.81 -6.94
CA CYS A 74 0.48 -6.98 -5.73
C CYS A 74 1.82 -6.30 -5.42
N GLU A 75 2.94 -7.02 -5.48
CA GLU A 75 4.27 -6.43 -5.24
C GLU A 75 4.64 -5.33 -6.25
N ILE A 76 4.33 -5.53 -7.53
CA ILE A 76 4.56 -4.53 -8.59
C ILE A 76 3.70 -3.30 -8.29
N LEU A 77 2.40 -3.49 -8.13
CA LEU A 77 1.42 -2.43 -7.85
C LEU A 77 1.75 -1.65 -6.56
N GLY A 78 2.29 -2.30 -5.53
CA GLY A 78 2.77 -1.61 -4.33
C GLY A 78 3.89 -0.60 -4.60
N LYS A 79 4.74 -0.88 -5.59
CA LYS A 79 5.86 -0.01 -5.99
C LYS A 79 5.45 1.10 -6.94
N ILE A 80 4.60 0.79 -7.93
CA ILE A 80 4.29 1.72 -9.04
C ILE A 80 2.91 2.37 -8.93
N GLY A 81 1.99 1.73 -8.20
CA GLY A 81 0.56 2.06 -8.23
C GLY A 81 0.20 3.31 -7.43
N SER A 82 -0.96 3.86 -7.74
CA SER A 82 -1.53 5.04 -7.12
C SER A 82 -2.70 4.68 -6.21
N ALA A 83 -3.27 5.66 -5.51
CA ALA A 83 -4.45 5.44 -4.66
C ALA A 83 -5.65 4.84 -5.42
N LYS A 84 -5.70 5.00 -6.75
CA LYS A 84 -6.80 4.51 -7.62
C LYS A 84 -6.98 2.99 -7.59
N ILE A 85 -5.91 2.25 -7.28
CA ILE A 85 -5.92 0.79 -7.30
C ILE A 85 -6.14 0.16 -5.92
N LEU A 86 -6.31 0.97 -4.88
CA LEU A 86 -6.48 0.48 -3.51
C LEU A 86 -7.69 -0.46 -3.39
N ASP A 87 -8.80 -0.15 -4.07
CA ASP A 87 -9.99 -0.99 -4.07
C ASP A 87 -9.72 -2.39 -4.66
N ALA A 88 -8.93 -2.44 -5.74
CA ALA A 88 -8.54 -3.71 -6.35
C ALA A 88 -7.62 -4.53 -5.41
N LEU A 89 -6.68 -3.88 -4.72
CA LEU A 89 -5.81 -4.54 -3.75
C LEU A 89 -6.58 -4.98 -2.49
N ARG A 90 -7.56 -4.21 -2.01
CA ARG A 90 -8.44 -4.62 -0.88
C ARG A 90 -9.25 -5.87 -1.22
N LYS A 91 -9.61 -6.06 -2.49
CA LYS A 91 -10.22 -7.31 -2.96
C LYS A 91 -9.21 -8.47 -2.91
N ALA A 92 -7.97 -8.25 -3.33
CA ALA A 92 -6.89 -9.25 -3.26
C ALA A 92 -6.51 -9.62 -1.82
N GLU A 93 -6.62 -8.69 -0.87
CA GLU A 93 -6.41 -8.95 0.56
C GLU A 93 -7.40 -9.98 1.15
N LYS A 94 -8.60 -10.08 0.56
CA LYS A 94 -9.65 -11.01 0.98
C LYS A 94 -9.54 -12.39 0.30
N GLU A 95 -8.60 -12.59 -0.61
CA GLU A 95 -8.42 -13.81 -1.39
C GLU A 95 -7.92 -14.99 -0.55
N THR A 96 -8.33 -16.23 -0.80
CA THR A 96 -7.98 -17.41 0.00
C THR A 96 -6.47 -17.63 0.21
N ASN A 97 -5.61 -17.31 -0.76
CA ASN A 97 -4.17 -17.60 -0.68
C ASN A 97 -3.44 -16.65 0.27
N GLY A 98 -2.83 -17.18 1.34
CA GLY A 98 -2.18 -16.39 2.38
C GLY A 98 -1.03 -15.49 1.89
N LEU A 99 -0.27 -15.90 0.87
CA LEU A 99 0.80 -15.07 0.32
C LEU A 99 0.25 -13.88 -0.46
N VAL A 100 -0.82 -14.10 -1.25
CA VAL A 100 -1.47 -13.01 -1.98
C VAL A 100 -2.07 -12.01 -1.00
N LYS A 101 -2.73 -12.49 0.07
CA LYS A 101 -3.24 -11.61 1.14
C LYS A 101 -2.14 -10.72 1.74
N HIS A 102 -1.01 -11.33 2.10
CA HIS A 102 0.11 -10.61 2.72
C HIS A 102 0.67 -9.54 1.76
N ARG A 103 0.92 -9.92 0.51
CA ARG A 103 1.47 -9.01 -0.50
C ARG A 103 0.49 -7.89 -0.86
N ALA A 104 -0.81 -8.15 -0.86
CA ALA A 104 -1.83 -7.13 -1.06
C ALA A 104 -1.80 -6.09 0.07
N ARG A 105 -1.69 -6.52 1.34
CA ARG A 105 -1.55 -5.59 2.47
C ARG A 105 -0.28 -4.75 2.39
N ASP A 106 0.85 -5.38 2.07
CA ASP A 106 2.11 -4.68 1.93
C ASP A 106 2.03 -3.62 0.81
N ALA A 107 1.38 -3.97 -0.29
CA ALA A 107 1.17 -3.08 -1.43
C ALA A 107 0.29 -1.89 -1.05
N ILE A 108 -0.85 -2.12 -0.37
CA ILE A 108 -1.74 -1.06 0.15
C ILE A 108 -0.94 -0.13 1.06
N ALA A 109 -0.23 -0.69 2.05
CA ALA A 109 0.56 0.11 2.98
C ALA A 109 1.69 0.89 2.28
N ALA A 110 2.28 0.34 1.22
CA ALA A 110 3.29 1.03 0.41
C ALA A 110 2.71 2.20 -0.39
N ILE A 111 1.52 2.04 -0.96
CA ILE A 111 0.81 3.08 -1.70
C ILE A 111 0.38 4.20 -0.76
N GLU A 112 -0.27 3.86 0.35
CA GLU A 112 -0.73 4.83 1.37
C GLU A 112 0.46 5.63 1.93
N ARG A 113 1.58 4.97 2.28
CA ARG A 113 2.81 5.67 2.69
C ARG A 113 3.35 6.63 1.62
N ARG A 114 3.16 6.33 0.32
CA ARG A 114 3.67 7.14 -0.80
C ARG A 114 2.72 8.27 -1.17
N SER A 115 1.41 8.06 -1.07
CA SER A 115 0.40 9.08 -1.42
C SER A 115 0.24 10.15 -0.33
N GLY A 116 0.85 10.00 0.84
CA GLY A 116 0.62 10.88 1.99
C GLY A 116 -0.75 10.67 2.63
N GLU A 117 -1.60 9.85 2.00
CA GLU A 117 -2.80 9.29 2.58
C GLU A 117 -2.35 8.42 3.75
N ALA A 118 -2.53 8.91 4.98
CA ALA A 118 -2.34 8.07 6.16
C ALA A 118 -3.07 6.74 5.91
N PRO A 119 -2.45 5.59 6.23
CA PRO A 119 -3.04 4.31 5.94
C PRO A 119 -4.48 4.29 6.45
N SER A 120 -5.41 3.91 5.57
CA SER A 120 -6.82 3.86 5.91
C SER A 120 -6.95 3.06 7.21
N PRO A 121 -7.71 3.52 8.22
CA PRO A 121 -7.62 3.03 9.61
C PRO A 121 -8.04 1.57 9.85
N GLU A 122 -8.07 0.70 8.84
CA GLU A 122 -8.59 -0.67 8.95
C GLU A 122 -7.62 -1.71 9.54
N THR A 123 -6.41 -1.37 10.01
CA THR A 123 -5.51 -2.39 10.62
C THR A 123 -5.01 -2.08 12.02
N SER A 124 -5.79 -1.33 12.79
CA SER A 124 -5.89 -1.60 14.23
C SER A 124 -7.34 -1.40 14.58
N SER A 125 -8.09 -2.51 14.64
CA SER A 125 -9.38 -2.49 15.33
C SER A 125 -9.16 -1.75 16.65
N PRO A 126 -10.02 -0.78 17.04
CA PRO A 126 -9.93 -0.12 18.33
C PRO A 126 -9.66 -1.12 19.48
N SER A 127 -10.15 -2.35 19.34
CA SER A 127 -9.93 -3.49 20.25
C SER A 127 -8.47 -3.95 20.46
N GLU A 128 -7.54 -3.77 19.51
CA GLU A 128 -6.14 -4.19 19.66
C GLU A 128 -5.35 -3.22 20.56
N MET A 129 -5.64 -1.92 20.46
CA MET A 129 -5.05 -0.88 21.32
C MET A 129 -5.73 -0.85 22.69
N ASP A 130 -7.05 -1.06 22.73
CA ASP A 130 -7.84 -1.12 23.96
C ASP A 130 -7.39 -2.27 24.89
N LYS A 131 -6.97 -3.41 24.34
CA LYS A 131 -6.38 -4.53 25.10
C LYS A 131 -5.03 -4.22 25.74
N ARG A 132 -4.25 -3.27 25.19
CA ARG A 132 -2.91 -2.91 25.70
C ARG A 132 -2.94 -1.71 26.65
N TYR A 133 -4.03 -0.96 26.69
CA TYR A 133 -4.16 0.22 27.54
C TYR A 133 -4.75 -0.14 28.91
N ARG A 134 -3.99 0.08 29.98
CA ARG A 134 -4.47 -0.06 31.38
C ARG A 134 -4.41 1.29 32.08
N GLY A 135 -5.47 2.09 31.96
CA GLY A 135 -5.69 3.29 32.78
C GLY A 135 -4.78 4.49 32.42
N PRO A 136 -4.89 5.61 33.17
CA PRO A 136 -4.24 6.88 32.87
C PRO A 136 -2.73 6.81 33.09
N GLY A 137 -2.00 6.30 32.11
CA GLY A 137 -0.55 6.11 32.18
C GLY A 137 0.14 6.48 30.87
N ALA A 138 1.39 6.90 30.99
CA ALA A 138 2.23 7.18 29.83
C ALA A 138 2.48 5.90 29.02
N VAL A 139 2.51 6.04 27.70
CA VAL A 139 2.78 4.94 26.77
C VAL A 139 4.08 5.18 26.00
N GLY A 140 4.72 4.11 25.55
CA GLY A 140 5.90 4.21 24.68
C GLY A 140 5.51 4.81 23.32
N ALA A 141 6.40 5.60 22.73
CA ALA A 141 6.19 6.16 21.40
C ALA A 141 6.02 5.03 20.36
N THR A 142 4.93 5.07 19.60
CA THR A 142 4.60 4.05 18.57
C THR A 142 5.33 4.29 17.25
N GLY A 143 6.26 5.25 17.19
CA GLY A 143 7.17 5.49 16.06
C GLY A 143 6.55 6.18 14.84
N ARG A 144 5.24 6.45 14.81
CA ARG A 144 4.61 7.29 13.77
C ARG A 144 4.52 8.73 14.24
N THR A 145 5.21 9.62 13.54
CA THR A 145 5.16 11.07 13.77
C THR A 145 3.99 11.67 13.00
N ILE A 146 3.12 12.42 13.69
CA ILE A 146 2.03 13.20 13.07
C ILE A 146 2.60 14.58 12.71
N ASN A 147 2.39 15.04 11.49
CA ASN A 147 2.80 16.36 10.98
C ASN A 147 1.57 17.18 10.56
N SER A 148 1.78 18.44 10.13
CA SER A 148 0.72 19.35 9.67
C SER A 148 -0.09 18.80 8.49
N ASP A 149 0.49 17.88 7.74
CA ASP A 149 -0.09 17.32 6.52
C ASP A 149 -0.83 15.99 6.81
N THR A 150 -0.79 15.52 8.06
CA THR A 150 -1.51 14.31 8.48
C THR A 150 -2.98 14.64 8.65
N GLN A 151 -3.83 14.09 7.78
CA GLN A 151 -5.28 14.23 7.91
C GLN A 151 -5.77 13.55 9.19
N LEU A 152 -6.50 14.29 10.01
CA LEU A 152 -7.06 13.85 11.28
C LEU A 152 -8.58 13.65 11.15
N PHE A 153 -9.14 12.76 11.97
CA PHE A 153 -10.58 12.50 12.01
C PHE A 153 -11.11 12.48 13.45
N VAL A 154 -12.36 12.88 13.65
CA VAL A 154 -13.03 12.80 14.97
C VAL A 154 -13.18 11.34 15.37
N GLY A 155 -12.84 11.01 16.63
CA GLY A 155 -12.79 9.65 17.17
C GLY A 155 -11.46 8.93 16.94
N GLN A 156 -10.50 9.55 16.25
CA GLN A 156 -9.14 9.02 16.12
C GLN A 156 -8.39 9.09 17.45
N ILE A 157 -7.60 8.06 17.75
CA ILE A 157 -6.67 8.04 18.90
C ILE A 157 -5.30 8.54 18.43
N LEU A 158 -4.72 9.49 19.15
CA LEU A 158 -3.35 9.95 18.96
C LEU A 158 -2.56 9.91 20.26
N LEU A 159 -1.23 9.93 20.13
CA LEU A 159 -0.32 10.14 21.25
C LEU A 159 0.06 11.62 21.31
N VAL A 160 -0.19 12.23 22.45
CA VAL A 160 0.10 13.64 22.71
C VAL A 160 1.27 13.69 23.68
N LEU A 161 2.29 14.45 23.33
CA LEU A 161 3.42 14.70 24.22
C LEU A 161 3.02 15.77 25.23
N ASP A 162 2.89 15.37 26.49
CA ASP A 162 2.72 16.28 27.62
C ASP A 162 3.77 15.96 28.69
N SER A 163 4.35 16.97 29.33
CA SER A 163 5.29 16.75 30.44
C SER A 163 6.45 15.77 30.15
N ARG A 164 6.93 15.72 28.89
CA ARG A 164 7.95 14.77 28.35
C ARG A 164 7.51 13.30 28.31
N GLN A 165 6.22 13.02 28.47
CA GLN A 165 5.63 11.70 28.34
C GLN A 165 4.52 11.69 27.30
N TRP A 166 4.27 10.52 26.70
CA TRP A 166 3.23 10.39 25.68
C TRP A 166 1.95 9.85 26.31
N TYR A 167 0.83 10.53 26.07
CA TYR A 167 -0.48 10.15 26.57
C TYR A 167 -1.45 9.91 25.41
N PRO A 168 -2.26 8.83 25.46
CA PRO A 168 -3.29 8.62 24.46
C PRO A 168 -4.47 9.58 24.66
N ALA A 169 -4.91 10.19 23.58
CA ALA A 169 -6.06 11.07 23.56
C ALA A 169 -6.96 10.79 22.36
N ASP A 170 -8.28 10.90 22.57
CA ASP A 170 -9.28 10.84 21.51
C ASP A 170 -9.51 12.23 20.93
N ILE A 171 -9.58 12.33 19.60
CA ILE A 171 -10.05 13.55 18.93
C ILE A 171 -11.55 13.69 19.13
N LEU A 172 -11.98 14.75 19.80
CA LEU A 172 -13.39 15.09 19.97
C LEU A 172 -13.92 16.01 18.86
N GLU A 173 -13.09 16.94 18.38
CA GLU A 173 -13.50 17.93 17.38
C GLU A 173 -12.29 18.42 16.57
N LEU A 174 -12.52 18.75 15.29
CA LEU A 174 -11.55 19.35 14.39
C LEU A 174 -12.04 20.73 13.97
N PHE A 175 -11.21 21.75 14.13
CA PHE A 175 -11.55 23.12 13.74
C PHE A 175 -11.03 23.44 12.34
N PRO A 176 -11.73 24.29 11.57
CA PRO A 176 -11.30 24.71 10.22
C PRO A 176 -9.94 25.44 10.18
N ASP A 177 -9.44 25.91 11.32
CA ASP A 177 -8.15 26.58 11.47
C ASP A 177 -7.00 25.62 11.81
N GLY A 178 -7.24 24.31 11.76
CA GLY A 178 -6.26 23.27 12.05
C GLY A 178 -6.09 22.96 13.55
N ARG A 179 -6.86 23.59 14.45
CA ARG A 179 -6.88 23.20 15.86
C ARG A 179 -7.67 21.90 16.04
N VAL A 180 -7.32 21.18 17.11
CA VAL A 180 -7.95 19.90 17.46
C VAL A 180 -8.36 19.94 18.92
N ARG A 181 -9.61 19.56 19.22
CA ARG A 181 -10.03 19.29 20.61
C ARG A 181 -9.80 17.82 20.89
N ILE A 182 -9.05 17.54 21.95
CA ILE A 182 -8.70 16.19 22.38
C ILE A 182 -9.20 15.93 23.81
N HIS A 183 -9.41 14.65 24.14
CA HIS A 183 -9.67 14.19 25.51
C HIS A 183 -8.70 13.08 25.88
N PHE A 184 -7.96 13.27 26.98
CA PHE A 184 -7.03 12.27 27.49
C PHE A 184 -7.80 11.09 28.09
N ARG A 185 -7.51 9.88 27.62
CA ARG A 185 -8.21 8.69 28.14
C ARG A 185 -7.86 8.44 29.60
N GLY A 186 -8.87 8.29 30.44
CA GLY A 186 -8.70 8.02 31.87
C GLY A 186 -8.50 9.25 32.74
N TRP A 187 -8.58 10.46 32.16
CA TRP A 187 -8.64 11.71 32.90
C TRP A 187 -10.10 12.12 33.03
N SER A 188 -10.54 12.49 34.23
CA SER A 188 -11.93 12.95 34.43
C SER A 188 -12.15 14.27 33.70
N SER A 189 -13.18 14.35 32.85
CA SER A 189 -13.68 15.62 32.32
C SER A 189 -14.20 16.45 33.49
N THR A 190 -13.51 17.53 33.82
CA THR A 190 -14.02 18.54 34.75
C THR A 190 -14.87 19.54 33.99
#